data_AF-A0A7C2PEF8-F1
#
_entry.id   AF-A0A7C2PEF8-F1
#
_cell.length_a   1.000
_cell.length_b   1.000
_cell.length_c   1.000
_cell.angle_alpha   90.00
_cell.angle_beta   90.00
_cell.angle_gamma   90.00
#
_symmetry.space_group_name_H-M   'P 1'
#
loop_
_entity.id
_entity.type
_entity.pdbx_description
1 polymer ?
#
loop_
_entity_poly.entity_id
_entity_poly.type
_entity_poly.pdbx_seq_one_letter_code
_entity_poly.pdbx_strand_id
1 'polypeptide(L)' 'MAQIKLEDLPHYVYEDYERWEGRWELVHGIPYAMSPSPIFHHQAVSDNIIQELRSVLKKCKLCRAVSALDWIIAEDT' A
#
# COMPACT_ATOMS: atom_id res chain seq x y z
N MET A 1 -2.85 -15.71 -29.28
CA MET A 1 -1.88 -15.26 -28.26
C MET A 1 -2.18 -16.03 -26.99
N ALA A 2 -1.18 -16.64 -26.36
CA ALA A 2 -1.39 -17.37 -25.11
C ALA A 2 -1.77 -16.37 -23.99
N GLN A 3 -2.74 -16.74 -23.16
CA GLN A 3 -3.18 -15.93 -22.03
C GLN A 3 -2.38 -16.36 -20.81
N ILE A 4 -1.64 -15.41 -20.20
CA ILE A 4 -0.89 -15.63 -18.97
C ILE A 4 -1.86 -15.53 -17.79
N LYS A 5 -1.80 -16.49 -16.86
CA LYS A 5 -2.57 -16.45 -15.61
C LYS A 5 -1.70 -15.93 -14.47
N LEU A 6 -2.35 -15.51 -13.38
CA LEU A 6 -1.64 -15.00 -12.20
C LEU A 6 -0.70 -16.06 -11.58
N GLU A 7 -1.12 -17.33 -11.60
CA GLU A 7 -0.33 -18.48 -11.13
C GLU A 7 0.94 -18.75 -11.95
N ASP A 8 1.05 -18.15 -13.14
CA ASP A 8 2.23 -18.27 -14.00
C ASP A 8 3.26 -17.14 -13.74
N LEU A 9 2.92 -16.15 -12.90
CA LEU A 9 3.81 -15.04 -12.56
C LEU A 9 4.80 -15.45 -11.46
N PRO A 10 6.02 -14.87 -11.45
CA PRO A 10 6.93 -15.03 -10.33
C PRO A 10 6.31 -14.55 -9.03
N HIS A 11 6.60 -15.27 -7.94
CA HIS A 11 6.20 -14.88 -6.59
C HIS A 11 7.40 -14.32 -5.84
N TYR A 12 7.26 -13.12 -5.28
CA TYR A 12 8.30 -12.40 -4.55
C TYR A 12 7.99 -12.35 -3.06
N VAL A 13 9.04 -12.23 -2.24
CA VAL A 13 8.92 -12.04 -0.78
C VAL A 13 9.34 -10.62 -0.40
N TYR A 14 9.16 -10.24 0.87
CA TYR A 14 9.49 -8.89 1.33
C TYR A 14 10.98 -8.54 1.09
N GLU A 15 11.90 -9.49 1.28
CA GLU A 15 13.33 -9.28 1.03
C GLU A 15 13.63 -8.94 -0.44
N ASP A 16 12.84 -9.44 -1.38
CA ASP A 16 12.96 -9.05 -2.80
C ASP A 16 12.50 -7.61 -3.01
N TYR A 17 11.34 -7.27 -2.43
CA TYR A 17 10.75 -5.93 -2.48
C TYR A 17 11.69 -4.84 -1.95
N GLU A 18 12.41 -5.12 -0.86
CA GLU A 18 13.37 -4.17 -0.26
C GLU A 18 14.49 -3.72 -1.23
N ARG A 19 14.74 -4.49 -2.30
CA ARG A 19 15.80 -4.22 -3.28
C ARG A 19 15.30 -3.48 -4.52
N TRP A 20 13.99 -3.20 -4.63
CA TRP A 20 13.42 -2.61 -5.82
C TRP A 20 13.62 -1.09 -5.88
N GLU A 21 13.91 -0.60 -7.08
CA GLU A 21 13.93 0.84 -7.36
C GLU A 21 12.55 1.33 -7.82
N GLY A 22 12.16 2.53 -7.38
CA GLY A 22 10.88 3.14 -7.74
C GLY A 22 9.81 2.97 -6.67
N ARG A 23 8.53 3.08 -7.06
CA ARG A 23 7.39 2.91 -6.15
C ARG A 23 6.56 1.70 -6.55
N TRP A 24 6.57 0.70 -5.69
CA TRP A 24 5.91 -0.59 -5.91
C TRP A 24 5.06 -0.95 -4.71
N GLU A 25 4.04 -1.77 -4.93
CA GLU A 25 3.29 -2.48 -3.91
C GLU A 25 3.47 -3.99 -4.17
N LEU A 26 3.82 -4.74 -3.14
CA LEU A 26 3.85 -6.20 -3.18
C LEU A 26 2.52 -6.71 -2.62
N VAL A 27 1.74 -7.43 -3.44
CA VAL A 27 0.44 -7.97 -3.02
C VAL A 27 0.36 -9.43 -3.43
N HIS A 28 0.28 -10.33 -2.45
CA HIS A 28 0.25 -11.79 -2.67
C HIS A 28 1.42 -12.28 -3.54
N GLY A 29 2.61 -11.78 -3.26
CA GLY A 29 3.82 -12.08 -4.01
C GLY A 29 3.91 -11.45 -5.40
N ILE A 30 2.93 -10.64 -5.82
CA ILE A 30 2.89 -10.02 -7.15
C ILE A 30 3.27 -8.53 -7.06
N PRO A 31 4.22 -8.04 -7.89
CA PRO A 31 4.59 -6.63 -7.94
C PRO A 31 3.55 -5.80 -8.69
N TYR A 32 3.14 -4.68 -8.09
CA TYR A 32 2.31 -3.66 -8.72
C TYR A 32 3.04 -2.32 -8.73
N ALA A 33 3.22 -1.72 -9.90
CA ALA A 33 3.74 -0.37 -9.98
C ALA A 33 2.70 0.60 -9.41
N MET A 34 3.08 1.40 -8.42
CA MET A 34 2.17 2.39 -7.87
C MET A 34 1.77 3.39 -8.96
N SER A 35 0.52 3.83 -8.90
CA SER A 35 0.05 4.94 -9.73
C SER A 35 0.92 6.20 -9.51
N PRO A 36 0.96 7.14 -10.47
CA PRO A 36 1.58 8.44 -10.27
C PRO A 36 1.06 9.13 -9.00
N SER A 37 1.82 10.07 -8.46
CA SER A 37 1.41 10.79 -7.25
C SER A 37 -0.01 11.36 -7.40
N PRO A 38 -0.86 11.22 -6.36
CA PRO A 38 -2.25 11.58 -6.45
C PRO A 38 -2.43 13.07 -6.73
N ILE A 39 -3.46 13.39 -7.53
CA ILE A 39 -3.84 14.78 -7.81
C ILE A 39 -4.51 15.40 -6.57
N PHE A 40 -4.60 16.73 -6.55
CA PHE A 40 -5.14 17.49 -5.43
C PHE A 40 -6.49 16.96 -4.92
N HIS A 41 -7.44 16.64 -5.82
CA HIS A 41 -8.75 16.13 -5.41
C HIS A 41 -8.66 14.82 -4.63
N HIS A 42 -7.81 13.88 -5.07
CA HIS A 42 -7.59 12.63 -4.34
C HIS A 42 -7.00 12.89 -2.96
N GLN A 43 -6.02 13.80 -2.87
CA GLN A 43 -5.41 14.16 -1.60
C GLN A 43 -6.40 14.84 -0.66
N ALA A 44 -7.20 15.78 -1.15
CA ALA A 44 -8.20 16.49 -0.35
C ALA A 44 -9.24 15.55 0.28
N VAL A 45 -9.71 14.55 -0.48
CA VAL A 45 -10.62 13.53 0.04
C VAL A 45 -9.93 12.68 1.11
N SER A 46 -8.71 12.22 0.85
CA SER A 46 -7.91 11.44 1.80
C SER A 46 -7.65 12.20 3.09
N ASP A 47 -7.35 13.50 2.98
CA ASP A 47 -7.09 14.40 4.11
C ASP A 47 -8.33 14.64 4.96
N ASN A 48 -9.51 14.74 4.35
CA ASN A 48 -10.76 14.85 5.11
C ASN A 48 -11.04 13.57 5.90
N ILE A 49 -10.85 12.40 5.28
CA ILE A 49 -11.05 11.10 5.94
C ILE A 49 -10.08 10.93 7.12
N ILE A 50 -8.79 11.21 6.93
CA ILE A 50 -7.80 11.04 8.00
C ILE A 50 -8.05 12.03 9.16
N GLN A 51 -8.54 13.24 8.87
CA GLN A 51 -8.92 14.21 9.90
C GLN A 51 -10.08 13.69 10.77
N GLU A 52 -11.14 13.17 10.15
CA GLU A 52 -12.27 12.58 10.89
C GLU A 52 -11.83 11.38 11.73
N LEU A 53 -11.03 10.47 11.17
CA LEU A 53 -10.49 9.32 11.90
C LEU A 53 -9.65 9.77 13.10
N ARG A 54 -8.77 10.76 12.92
CA ARG A 54 -7.96 11.32 14.02
C ARG A 54 -8.82 11.97 15.10
N SER A 55 -9.89 12.67 14.71
CA SER A 55 -10.83 13.30 15.62
C SER A 55 -11.53 12.25 16.50
N VAL A 56 -12.12 11.22 15.88
CA VAL A 56 -12.83 10.14 16.59
C VAL A 56 -11.88 9.35 17.50
N LEU A 57 -10.64 9.11 17.06
CA LEU A 57 -9.65 8.35 17.81
C LEU A 57 -8.86 9.17 18.84
N LYS A 58 -9.14 10.48 18.99
CA LYS A 58 -8.35 11.41 19.84
C LYS A 58 -8.18 10.96 21.29
N LYS A 59 -9.16 10.25 21.86
CA LYS A 59 -9.11 9.76 23.24
C LYS A 59 -8.53 8.33 23.37
N CYS A 60 -8.35 7.61 22.26
CA CYS A 60 -7.77 6.28 22.28
C CYS A 60 -6.24 6.37 22.36
N LYS A 61 -5.67 6.03 23.52
CA LYS A 61 -4.22 6.07 23.74
C LYS A 61 -3.43 5.02 22.95
N LEU A 62 -4.10 3.95 22.52
CA LEU A 62 -3.51 2.84 21.78
C LEU A 62 -3.77 2.91 20.26
N CYS A 63 -4.54 3.89 19.80
CA CYS A 63 -4.93 4.00 18.40
C CYS A 63 -4.11 5.08 17.68
N ARG A 64 -3.85 4.86 16.39
CA ARG A 64 -3.29 5.90 15.52
C ARG A 64 -3.82 5.76 14.10
N ALA A 65 -4.40 6.84 13.59
CA ALA A 65 -4.76 6.94 12.18
C ALA A 65 -3.56 7.48 11.39
N VAL A 66 -3.09 6.69 10.45
CA VAL A 66 -2.02 7.01 9.48
C VAL A 66 -2.54 6.79 8.06
N SER A 67 -1.91 7.45 7.09
CA SER A 67 -2.23 7.34 5.67
C SER A 67 -0.94 7.28 4.87
N ALA A 68 -0.95 6.58 3.73
CA ALA A 68 0.21 6.43 2.85
C ALA A 68 1.46 5.91 3.58
N LEU A 69 1.30 4.76 4.26
CA LEU A 69 2.37 4.04 4.95
C LEU A 69 2.54 2.68 4.29
N ASP A 70 3.79 2.24 4.15
CA ASP A 70 4.09 0.86 3.77
C ASP A 70 3.65 -0.07 4.90
N TRP A 71 2.64 -0.90 4.63
CA TRP A 71 2.11 -1.85 5.60
C TRP A 71 2.58 -3.27 5.25
N ILE A 72 3.58 -3.74 6.00
CA ILE A 72 4.11 -5.09 5.87
C ILE A 72 3.21 -6.02 6.69
N ILE A 73 2.59 -6.98 6.01
CA ILE A 73 1.65 -7.94 6.62
C ILE A 73 2.37 -9.25 6.94
N ALA A 74 3.21 -9.73 6.01
CA ALA A 74 4.05 -10.91 6.19
C ALA A 74 5.40 -10.71 5.51
N GLU A 75 6.39 -11.55 5.86
CA GLU A 75 7.71 -11.52 5.23
C GLU A 75 7.74 -12.37 3.95
N ASP A 76 6.92 -13.42 3.88
CA ASP A 76 6.79 -14.30 2.72
C ASP A 76 5.78 -13.78 1.68
N THR A 77 5.19 -12.60 1.92
CA THR A 77 4.37 -11.81 0.97
C THR A 77 3.89 -10.48 1.54
#